data_AF-A0A2V5UM05-F1
#
_entry.id   AF-A0A2V5UM05-F1
#
_cell.length_a   1.000
_cell.length_b   1.000
_cell.length_c   1.000
_cell.angle_alpha   90.00
_cell.angle_beta   90.00
_cell.angle_gamma   90.00
#
_symmetry.space_group_name_H-M   'P 1'
#
loop_
_entity.id
_entity.type
_entity.pdbx_description
1 polymer ?
#
loop_
_entity_poly.entity_id
_entity_poly.type
_entity_poly.pdbx_seq_one_letter_code
_entity_poly.pdbx_strand_id
1 'polypeptide(L)' 'MSQKSKPLHVGEVTIGGKRPAFILGPCVIESEKFVWRMAKK' A
#
# COMPACT_ATOMS: atom_id res chain seq x y z
N MET A 1 -11.57 11.59 21.56
CA MET A 1 -11.22 10.16 21.73
C MET A 1 -10.08 9.83 20.79
N SER A 2 -8.86 9.65 21.30
CA SER A 2 -7.72 9.23 20.47
C SER A 2 -7.83 7.72 20.26
N GLN A 3 -8.39 7.29 19.13
CA GLN A 3 -8.26 5.91 18.67
C GLN A 3 -6.78 5.71 18.33
N LYS A 4 -6.01 5.14 19.27
CA LYS A 4 -4.70 4.58 18.95
C LYS A 4 -4.97 3.37 18.04
N SER A 5 -4.99 3.58 16.74
CA SER A 5 -5.13 2.51 15.78
C SER A 5 -3.97 1.53 15.98
N LYS A 6 -4.30 0.26 16.19
CA LYS A 6 -3.29 -0.80 16.22
C LYS A 6 -2.64 -0.87 14.83
N PRO A 7 -1.32 -1.11 14.74
CA PRO A 7 -0.68 -1.30 13.45
C PRO A 7 -1.35 -2.43 12.67
N LEU A 8 -1.58 -2.21 11.37
CA LEU A 8 -2.15 -3.20 10.47
C LEU A 8 -1.02 -3.93 9.75
N HIS A 9 -1.08 -5.25 9.74
CA HIS A 9 -0.15 -6.10 8.99
C HIS A 9 -0.80 -6.55 7.68
N VAL A 10 -0.18 -6.20 6.56
CA VAL A 10 -0.60 -6.60 5.20
C VAL A 10 0.58 -7.32 4.54
N GLY A 11 0.54 -8.65 4.49
CA GLY A 11 1.70 -9.45 4.09
C GLY A 11 2.91 -9.14 4.98
N GLU A 12 4.01 -8.73 4.36
CA GLU A 12 5.26 -8.34 5.05
C GLU A 12 5.28 -6.86 5.48
N VAL A 13 4.27 -6.05 5.11
CA VAL A 13 4.23 -4.60 5.38
C VAL A 13 3.41 -4.29 6.62
N THR A 14 3.90 -3.38 7.47
CA THR A 14 3.18 -2.86 8.64
C THR A 14 2.79 -1.39 8.44
N ILE A 15 1.49 -1.10 8.52
CA ILE A 15 0.92 0.25 8.39
C ILE A 15 0.61 0.80 9.79
N GLY A 16 1.00 2.04 10.07
CA GLY A 16 0.85 2.66 11.40
C GLY A 16 2.00 2.38 12.37
N GLY A 17 3.14 1.88 11.87
CA GLY A 17 4.37 1.71 12.64
C GLY A 17 5.26 2.96 12.65
N LYS A 18 6.52 2.81 13.08
CA LYS A 18 7.51 3.91 13.12
C LYS A 18 7.94 4.41 11.74
N ARG A 19 7.85 3.56 10.71
CA ARG A 19 8.24 3.89 9.34
C ARG A 19 6.99 4.20 8.51
N PRO A 20 7.02 5.23 7.64
CA PRO A 20 5.91 5.49 6.73
C PRO A 20 5.80 4.35 5.71
N ALA A 21 4.56 4.02 5.34
CA ALA A 21 4.24 3.12 4.24
C ALA A 21 3.68 3.95 3.08
N PHE A 22 4.21 3.75 1.88
CA PHE A 22 3.74 4.43 0.67
C PHE A 22 2.88 3.46 -0.14
N ILE A 23 1.61 3.83 -0.35
CA ILE A 23 0.69 3.09 -1.20
C ILE A 23 0.68 3.80 -2.56
N LEU A 24 1.26 3.15 -3.56
CA LEU A 24 1.41 3.68 -4.91
C LEU A 24 0.60 2.82 -5.89
N GLY A 25 0.13 3.44 -6.95
CA GLY A 25 -0.60 2.74 -8.01
C GLY A 25 -1.29 3.72 -8.95
N PRO A 26 -1.80 3.22 -10.09
CA PRO A 26 -2.67 4.02 -10.93
C PRO A 26 -4.00 4.27 -10.23
N CYS A 27 -4.69 5.33 -10.64
CA CYS A 27 -6.04 5.61 -10.14
C CYS A 27 -7.03 4.51 -10.54
N VAL A 28 -6.84 3.91 -11.73
CA VAL A 28 -7.69 2.84 -12.27
C VAL A 28 -6.81 1.78 -12.94
N ILE A 29 -7.20 0.51 -12.84
CA ILE A 29 -6.56 -0.58 -13.59
C ILE A 29 -7.15 -0.61 -15.00
N GLU A 30 -6.40 -0.09 -15.97
CA GLU A 30 -6.84 -0.03 -17.37
C GLU A 30 -6.63 -1.35 -18.11
N SER A 31 -5.56 -2.08 -17.80
CA SER A 31 -5.28 -3.40 -18.36
C SER A 31 -4.27 -4.16 -17.51
N GLU A 32 -4.25 -5.48 -17.65
CA GLU A 32 -3.30 -6.36 -16.97
C GLU A 32 -1.84 -5.98 -17.30
N LYS A 33 -1.51 -5.78 -18.59
CA LYS A 33 -0.14 -5.40 -19.01
C LYS A 33 0.30 -4.07 -18.41
N PHE A 34 -0.62 -3.10 -18.30
CA PHE A 34 -0.32 -1.80 -17.73
C PHE A 34 -0.02 -1.89 -16.23
N VAL A 35 -0.89 -2.52 -15.44
CA VAL A 35 -0.70 -2.63 -13.99
C VAL A 35 0.57 -3.40 -13.62
N TRP A 36 0.90 -4.47 -14.36
CA TRP A 36 2.14 -5.21 -14.14
C TRP A 36 3.38 -4.38 -14.45
N ARG A 37 3.36 -3.51 -15.47
CA ARG A 37 4.50 -2.60 -15.74
C ARG A 37 4.67 -1.56 -14.64
N MET A 38 3.59 -1.09 -14.03
CA MET A 38 3.66 -0.16 -12.90
C MET A 38 4.15 -0.84 -11.63
N ALA A 39 3.71 -2.07 -11.36
CA ALA A 39 4.13 -2.85 -10.21
C ALA A 39 5.56 -3.38 -10.32
N LYS A 40 6.06 -3.62 -11.54
CA LYS A 40 7.44 -4.04 -11.81
C LYS A 40 8.38 -2.84 -11.83
N LYS A 41 8.76 -2.37 -10.65
CA LYS A 41 9.92 -1.51 -10.35
C LYS A 41 10.35 -1.80 -8.91
#